data_AF-A0A929KG09-F1
#
_entry.id   AF-A0A929KG09-F1
#
_cell.length_a   1.000
_cell.length_b   1.000
_cell.length_c   1.000
_cell.angle_alpha   90.00
_cell.angle_beta   90.00
_cell.angle_gamma   90.00
#
_symmetry.space_group_name_H-M   'P 1'
#
loop_
_entity.id
_entity.type
_entity.pdbx_description
1 polymer ?
#
loop_
_entity_poly.entity_id
_entity_poly.type
_entity_poly.pdbx_seq_one_letter_code
_entity_poly.pdbx_strand_id
1 'polypeptide(L)'
;MFTLMEQTLVEKSWLSQQQVKSLGFQMDPEKAKSLQISHMLPGKNLKTELINCLSAHICLIYKNTTQTPFYTSDHPIAKRAHIIDSVRSFSGYSSEGIEISFPLSSKYILVLCERSMFQNYEQYENEVLILKDPQNIIYYNSLQVRDSYRYVYCSEDNFDLAKEMVETHKELADVNRKRSEIG
;
A
#
# COMPACT_ATOMS: atom_id res chain seq x y z
N MET A 1 18.65 16.50 -3.85
CA MET A 1 17.94 17.80 -3.96
C MET A 1 18.39 18.78 -2.89
N PHE A 2 18.34 18.43 -1.59
CA PHE A 2 18.83 19.28 -0.49
C PHE A 2 20.32 19.63 -0.58
N THR A 3 21.19 18.66 -0.90
CA THR A 3 22.64 18.88 -1.02
C THR A 3 23.02 19.87 -2.12
N LEU A 4 22.27 19.87 -3.24
CA LEU A 4 22.49 20.80 -4.36
C LEU A 4 22.04 22.22 -4.00
N MET A 5 20.96 22.33 -3.22
CA MET A 5 20.45 23.62 -2.74
C MET A 5 21.39 24.25 -1.72
N GLU A 6 21.94 23.46 -0.78
CA GLU A 6 22.95 23.90 0.17
C GLU A 6 24.21 24.43 -0.53
N GLN A 7 24.74 23.67 -1.49
CA GLN A 7 25.90 24.09 -2.30
C GLN A 7 25.62 25.41 -3.00
N THR A 8 24.45 25.56 -3.62
CA THR A 8 24.08 26.78 -4.35
C THR A 8 23.96 28.01 -3.44
N LEU A 9 23.43 27.86 -2.23
CA LEU A 9 23.25 28.97 -1.28
C LEU A 9 24.58 29.47 -0.70
N VAL A 10 25.53 28.55 -0.50
CA VAL A 10 26.89 28.88 -0.02
C VAL A 10 27.73 29.45 -1.15
N GLU A 11 27.69 28.86 -2.35
CA GLU A 11 28.43 29.35 -3.53
C GLU A 11 28.02 30.76 -3.94
N LYS A 12 26.73 31.09 -3.83
CA LYS A 12 26.21 32.42 -4.12
C LYS A 12 26.46 33.43 -2.98
N SER A 13 27.14 33.04 -1.90
CA SER A 13 27.45 33.88 -0.73
C SER A 13 26.23 34.49 -0.04
N TRP A 14 25.04 33.89 -0.22
CA TRP A 14 23.82 34.38 0.40
C TRP A 14 23.76 34.01 1.89
N LEU A 15 24.38 32.88 2.26
CA LEU A 15 24.48 32.40 3.63
C LEU A 15 25.84 31.75 3.85
N SER A 16 26.42 31.99 5.03
CA SER A 16 27.59 31.23 5.48
C SER A 16 27.23 29.79 5.80
N GLN A 17 28.22 28.89 5.77
CA GLN A 17 28.03 27.48 6.17
C GLN A 17 27.46 27.33 7.59
N GLN A 18 27.76 28.25 8.52
CA GLN A 18 27.18 28.25 9.86
C GLN A 18 25.70 28.67 9.84
N GLN A 19 25.32 29.64 9.01
CA GLN A 19 23.91 30.04 8.86
C GLN A 19 23.07 28.94 8.22
N VAL A 20 23.59 28.27 7.17
CA VAL A 20 22.93 27.10 6.55
C VAL A 20 22.77 25.97 7.57
N LYS A 21 23.79 25.71 8.41
CA LYS A 21 23.68 24.73 9.51
C LYS A 21 22.62 25.12 10.54
N SER A 22 22.54 26.39 10.93
CA SER A 22 21.53 26.88 11.89
C SER A 22 20.10 26.90 11.35
N LEU A 23 19.93 26.94 10.03
CA LEU A 23 18.63 26.89 9.34
C LEU A 23 18.05 25.47 9.26
N GLY A 24 18.73 24.45 9.80
CA GLY A 24 18.21 23.09 9.91
C GLY A 24 18.47 22.20 8.69
N PHE A 25 19.38 22.60 7.80
CA PHE A 25 19.72 21.81 6.60
C PHE A 25 20.49 20.51 6.90
N GLN A 26 21.09 20.36 8.08
CA GLN A 26 21.50 19.05 8.58
C GLN A 26 20.33 18.39 9.32
N MET A 27 19.42 17.79 8.56
CA MET A 27 18.38 16.95 9.13
C MET A 27 18.86 15.49 9.11
N ASP A 28 19.10 14.92 10.29
CA ASP A 28 19.34 13.49 10.48
C ASP A 28 18.26 12.66 9.74
N PRO A 29 18.62 11.61 8.97
CA PRO A 29 17.65 10.79 8.25
C PRO A 29 16.45 10.32 9.08
N GLU A 30 16.67 9.96 10.35
CA GLU A 30 15.57 9.56 11.25
C GLU A 30 14.66 10.74 11.60
N LYS A 31 15.24 11.91 11.87
CA LYS A 31 14.49 13.16 12.09
C LYS A 31 13.73 13.60 10.85
N ALA A 32 14.33 13.44 9.66
CA ALA A 32 13.70 13.75 8.38
C ALA A 32 12.49 12.87 8.10
N LYS A 33 12.65 11.56 8.31
CA LYS A 33 11.59 10.55 8.20
C LYS A 33 10.46 10.85 9.18
N SER A 34 10.79 11.15 10.44
CA SER A 34 9.81 11.49 11.48
C SER A 34 9.01 12.74 11.12
N LEU A 35 9.68 13.79 10.64
CA LEU A 35 9.04 15.04 10.21
C LEU A 35 8.13 14.80 9.00
N GLN A 36 8.60 14.08 7.98
CA GLN A 36 7.79 13.71 6.82
C GLN A 36 6.53 12.94 7.22
N ILE A 37 6.66 11.92 8.08
CA ILE A 37 5.51 11.16 8.58
C ILE A 37 4.54 12.07 9.33
N SER A 38 5.03 13.01 10.13
CA SER A 38 4.18 13.97 10.86
C SER A 38 3.41 14.93 9.95
N HIS A 39 3.95 15.24 8.77
CA HIS A 39 3.26 16.05 7.77
C HIS A 39 2.27 15.24 6.92
N MET A 40 2.56 13.96 6.65
CA MET A 40 1.65 13.07 5.90
C MET A 40 0.44 12.63 6.72
N LEU A 41 0.62 12.45 8.04
CA LEU A 41 -0.43 12.08 8.98
C LEU A 41 -0.60 13.21 10.01
N PRO A 42 -1.29 14.30 9.65
CA PRO A 42 -1.44 15.44 10.55
C PRO A 42 -2.18 15.00 11.82
N GLY A 43 -1.50 15.10 12.95
CA GLY A 43 -2.04 14.76 14.27
C GLY A 43 -1.45 13.47 14.84
N LYS A 44 -0.90 13.58 16.06
CA LYS A 44 -0.33 12.43 16.79
C LYS A 44 -1.34 11.29 16.98
N ASN A 45 -2.63 11.61 17.08
CA ASN A 45 -3.70 10.65 17.32
C ASN A 45 -3.96 9.77 16.09
N LEU A 46 -4.14 10.35 14.90
CA LEU A 46 -4.40 9.60 13.67
C LEU A 46 -3.28 8.58 13.36
N LYS A 47 -2.01 9.01 13.51
CA LYS A 47 -0.88 8.10 13.33
C LYS A 47 -0.95 6.92 14.30
N THR A 48 -1.21 7.20 15.57
CA THR A 48 -1.26 6.17 16.62
C THR A 48 -2.43 5.22 16.42
N GLU A 49 -3.61 5.75 16.07
CA GLU A 49 -4.80 4.97 15.76
C GLU A 49 -4.57 4.05 14.56
N LEU A 50 -3.96 4.55 13.49
CA LEU A 50 -3.64 3.75 12.32
C LEU A 50 -2.61 2.65 12.63
N ILE A 51 -1.56 2.97 13.41
CA ILE A 51 -0.59 1.98 13.85
C ILE A 51 -1.28 0.87 14.66
N ASN A 52 -2.11 1.25 15.64
CA ASN A 52 -2.82 0.28 16.49
C ASN A 52 -3.78 -0.57 15.67
N CYS A 53 -4.51 0.04 14.74
CA CYS A 53 -5.40 -0.61 13.79
C CYS A 53 -4.64 -1.68 12.99
N LEU A 54 -3.60 -1.29 12.26
CA LEU A 54 -2.88 -2.21 11.38
C LEU A 54 -2.13 -3.30 12.16
N SER A 55 -1.55 -2.95 13.32
CA SER A 55 -0.82 -3.91 14.17
C SER A 55 -1.72 -4.94 14.85
N ALA A 56 -3.04 -4.69 14.91
CA ALA A 56 -3.98 -5.66 15.46
C ALA A 56 -4.29 -6.82 14.49
N HIS A 57 -3.94 -6.70 13.21
CA HIS A 57 -4.19 -7.73 12.20
C HIS A 57 -3.16 -8.85 12.28
N ILE A 58 -3.50 -10.01 11.70
CA ILE A 58 -2.55 -11.08 11.41
C ILE A 58 -1.71 -10.62 10.22
N CYS A 59 -0.41 -10.48 10.43
CA CYS A 59 0.54 -10.09 9.38
C CYS A 59 1.07 -11.33 8.67
N LEU A 60 0.92 -11.41 7.34
CA LEU A 60 1.40 -12.50 6.52
C LEU A 60 2.23 -11.96 5.35
N ILE A 61 3.29 -12.68 5.00
CA ILE A 61 4.02 -12.42 3.75
C ILE A 61 3.82 -13.63 2.84
N TYR A 62 3.29 -13.42 1.66
CA TYR A 62 3.21 -14.47 0.65
C TYR A 62 4.35 -14.34 -0.36
N LYS A 63 5.03 -15.46 -0.62
CA LYS A 63 6.01 -15.60 -1.70
C LYS A 63 5.38 -16.32 -2.88
N ASN A 64 5.29 -15.64 -4.00
CA ASN A 64 4.85 -16.18 -5.27
C ASN A 64 5.94 -17.03 -5.92
N THR A 65 5.64 -18.31 -6.15
CA THR A 65 6.51 -19.26 -6.86
C THR A 65 5.96 -19.66 -8.23
N THR A 66 4.89 -19.01 -8.67
CA THR A 66 4.29 -19.20 -9.99
C THR A 66 5.03 -18.38 -11.05
N GLN A 67 4.63 -18.58 -12.31
CA GLN A 67 5.17 -17.84 -13.46
C GLN A 67 4.57 -16.43 -13.57
N THR A 68 3.31 -16.23 -13.16
CA THR A 68 2.65 -14.93 -13.24
C THR A 68 3.16 -14.01 -12.12
N PRO A 69 3.68 -12.81 -12.42
CA PRO A 69 4.11 -11.86 -11.39
C PRO A 69 2.91 -11.20 -10.69
N PHE A 70 3.12 -10.73 -9.45
CA PHE A 70 2.18 -9.80 -8.84
C PHE A 70 2.17 -8.46 -9.59
N TYR A 71 0.98 -7.92 -9.78
CA TYR A 71 0.78 -6.55 -10.21
C TYR A 71 0.89 -5.61 -9.01
N THR A 72 1.15 -4.34 -9.30
CA THR A 72 0.86 -3.23 -8.40
C THR A 72 0.07 -2.17 -9.17
N SER A 73 -0.39 -1.11 -8.52
CA SER A 73 -1.14 -0.05 -9.18
C SER A 73 -0.78 1.33 -8.62
N ASP A 74 -1.40 2.36 -9.16
CA ASP A 74 -1.41 3.70 -8.58
C ASP A 74 -2.21 3.80 -7.26
N HIS A 75 -2.90 2.73 -6.87
CA HIS A 75 -3.51 2.53 -5.56
C HIS A 75 -3.14 1.15 -4.98
N PRO A 76 -1.87 0.95 -4.59
CA PRO A 76 -1.33 -0.40 -4.39
C PRO A 76 -1.84 -1.11 -3.13
N ILE A 77 -2.44 -0.38 -2.19
CA ILE A 77 -3.07 -0.94 -1.00
C ILE A 77 -4.51 -1.30 -1.37
N ALA A 78 -4.74 -2.58 -1.63
CA ALA A 78 -6.08 -3.08 -1.96
C ALA A 78 -6.77 -3.63 -0.70
N LYS A 79 -8.09 -3.47 -0.65
CA LYS A 79 -8.91 -3.93 0.48
C LYS A 79 -10.02 -4.85 0.00
N ARG A 80 -10.22 -5.95 0.72
CA ARG A 80 -11.33 -6.87 0.50
C ARG A 80 -12.11 -7.06 1.79
N ALA A 81 -13.30 -6.48 1.83
CA ALA A 81 -14.29 -6.83 2.85
C ALA A 81 -14.89 -8.19 2.49
N HIS A 82 -14.76 -9.17 3.38
CA HIS A 82 -15.37 -10.49 3.21
C HIS A 82 -16.75 -10.59 3.88
N ILE A 83 -17.12 -9.59 4.69
CA ILE A 83 -18.48 -9.39 5.20
C ILE A 83 -19.22 -8.39 4.30
N ILE A 84 -20.41 -8.78 3.85
CA ILE A 84 -21.32 -7.94 3.06
C ILE A 84 -22.59 -7.74 3.87
N ASP A 85 -22.94 -6.48 4.10
CA ASP A 85 -24.15 -6.08 4.82
C ASP A 85 -24.85 -4.94 4.05
N SER A 86 -26.18 -4.87 4.13
CA SER A 86 -26.98 -3.90 3.36
C SER A 86 -26.99 -2.50 3.97
N VAL A 87 -26.58 -2.35 5.22
CA VAL A 87 -26.63 -1.09 5.98
C VAL A 87 -25.22 -0.59 6.30
N ARG A 88 -24.28 -1.50 6.61
CA ARG A 88 -22.94 -1.16 7.08
C ARG A 88 -21.84 -1.57 6.11
N SER A 89 -20.92 -0.64 5.84
CA SER A 89 -19.67 -0.94 5.14
C SER A 89 -18.66 -1.62 6.06
N PHE A 90 -18.04 -2.70 5.58
CA PHE A 90 -16.93 -3.41 6.24
C PHE A 90 -15.59 -3.16 5.53
N SER A 91 -15.47 -2.04 4.81
CA SER A 91 -14.27 -1.69 4.05
C SER A 91 -13.23 -0.85 4.83
N GLY A 92 -13.48 -0.59 6.11
CA GLY A 92 -12.57 0.14 6.99
C GLY A 92 -11.33 -0.68 7.35
N TYR A 93 -10.23 -0.01 7.72
CA TYR A 93 -8.99 -0.70 8.08
C TYR A 93 -9.09 -1.52 9.35
N SER A 94 -10.03 -1.21 10.26
CA SER A 94 -10.31 -2.02 11.47
C SER A 94 -11.60 -2.83 11.35
N SER A 95 -12.18 -2.95 10.15
CA SER A 95 -13.46 -3.63 9.97
C SER A 95 -13.30 -5.13 10.15
N GLU A 96 -14.28 -5.75 10.82
CA GLU A 96 -14.37 -7.21 10.91
C GLU A 96 -14.29 -7.84 9.51
N GLY A 97 -13.49 -8.91 9.37
CA GLY A 97 -13.34 -9.62 8.10
C GLY A 97 -12.64 -8.83 6.98
N ILE A 98 -11.96 -7.72 7.28
CA ILE A 98 -11.14 -7.03 6.28
C ILE A 98 -9.86 -7.81 5.99
N GLU A 99 -9.54 -7.92 4.70
CA GLU A 99 -8.22 -8.31 4.20
C GLU A 99 -7.60 -7.11 3.48
N ILE A 100 -6.37 -6.76 3.83
CA ILE A 100 -5.62 -5.66 3.24
C ILE A 100 -4.37 -6.25 2.58
N SER A 101 -4.16 -5.98 1.30
CA SER A 101 -3.02 -6.51 0.56
C SER A 101 -2.19 -5.41 -0.07
N PHE A 102 -0.87 -5.57 -0.03
CA PHE A 102 0.09 -4.60 -0.57
C PHE A 102 1.25 -5.33 -1.26
N PRO A 103 1.34 -5.29 -2.60
CA PRO A 103 2.43 -5.89 -3.35
C PRO A 103 3.77 -5.22 -2.99
N LEU A 104 4.72 -6.02 -2.49
CA LEU A 104 6.07 -5.55 -2.16
C LEU A 104 7.02 -5.66 -3.35
N SER A 105 6.77 -6.65 -4.22
CA SER A 105 7.47 -6.89 -5.48
C SER A 105 6.65 -7.84 -6.36
N SER A 106 7.13 -8.18 -7.55
CA SER A 106 6.51 -9.20 -8.40
C SER A 106 6.49 -10.61 -7.77
N LYS A 107 7.26 -10.84 -6.71
CA LYS A 107 7.36 -12.14 -6.00
C LYS A 107 6.85 -12.14 -4.57
N TYR A 108 6.61 -10.98 -3.96
CA TYR A 108 6.21 -10.89 -2.55
C TYR A 108 5.04 -9.92 -2.38
N ILE A 109 4.08 -10.31 -1.54
CA ILE A 109 2.95 -9.47 -1.15
C ILE A 109 2.78 -9.53 0.37
N LEU A 110 2.55 -8.37 0.98
CA LEU A 110 2.14 -8.24 2.38
C LEU A 110 0.63 -8.35 2.44
N VAL A 111 0.13 -9.15 3.37
CA VAL A 111 -1.31 -9.28 3.64
C VAL A 111 -1.57 -9.11 5.12
N LEU A 112 -2.50 -8.24 5.48
CA LEU A 112 -3.00 -8.05 6.82
C LEU A 112 -4.45 -8.55 6.88
N CYS A 113 -4.70 -9.53 7.74
CA CYS A 113 -6.02 -10.16 7.89
C CYS A 113 -6.61 -9.84 9.26
N GLU A 114 -7.89 -9.47 9.32
CA GLU A 114 -8.58 -9.25 10.59
C GLU A 114 -8.76 -10.57 11.36
N ARG A 115 -8.44 -10.58 12.66
CA ARG A 115 -8.27 -11.81 13.44
C ARG A 115 -9.53 -12.64 13.58
N SER A 116 -10.68 -12.02 13.81
CA SER A 116 -11.90 -12.76 14.15
C SER A 116 -12.36 -13.69 13.02
N MET A 117 -12.27 -13.24 11.77
CA MET A 117 -12.63 -14.04 10.60
C MET A 117 -11.48 -14.96 10.13
N PHE A 118 -10.23 -14.52 10.28
CA PHE A 118 -9.05 -15.22 9.77
C PHE A 118 -8.26 -15.96 10.84
N GLN A 119 -8.91 -16.35 11.95
CA GLN A 119 -8.25 -16.96 13.11
C GLN A 119 -7.38 -18.18 12.77
N ASN A 120 -7.77 -18.95 11.75
CA ASN A 120 -6.99 -20.10 11.27
C ASN A 120 -5.59 -19.73 10.75
N TYR A 121 -5.34 -18.46 10.42
CA TYR A 121 -4.04 -17.95 9.98
C TYR A 121 -3.14 -17.46 11.11
N GLU A 122 -3.62 -17.37 12.36
CA GLU A 122 -2.79 -16.89 13.49
C GLU A 122 -1.54 -17.73 13.70
N GLN A 123 -1.61 -19.04 13.41
CA GLN A 123 -0.46 -19.95 13.47
C GLN A 123 0.67 -19.61 12.48
N TYR A 124 0.42 -18.73 11.51
CA TYR A 124 1.37 -18.29 10.49
C TYR A 124 1.73 -16.81 10.62
N GLU A 125 1.36 -16.17 11.73
CA GLU A 125 1.62 -14.74 11.91
C GLU A 125 3.12 -14.42 11.83
N ASN A 126 3.46 -13.43 11.01
CA ASN A 126 4.82 -12.99 10.66
C ASN A 126 5.66 -14.03 9.90
N GLU A 127 5.04 -15.08 9.36
CA GLU A 127 5.70 -16.07 8.52
C GLU A 127 5.64 -15.74 7.03
N VAL A 128 6.56 -16.34 6.27
CA VAL A 128 6.54 -16.32 4.80
C VAL A 128 5.90 -17.59 4.28
N LEU A 129 4.70 -17.47 3.73
CA LEU A 129 3.94 -18.57 3.14
C LEU A 129 4.16 -18.66 1.63
N ILE A 130 4.22 -19.87 1.08
CA ILE A 130 4.49 -20.09 -0.35
C ILE A 130 3.18 -20.22 -1.13
N LEU A 131 2.96 -19.33 -2.09
CA LEU A 131 1.89 -19.46 -3.07
C LEU A 131 2.40 -20.20 -4.31
N LYS A 132 1.84 -21.39 -4.53
CA LYS A 132 2.11 -22.26 -5.68
C LYS A 132 0.98 -22.27 -6.71
N ASP A 133 -0.24 -21.94 -6.28
CA ASP A 133 -1.41 -21.91 -7.13
C ASP A 133 -1.56 -20.53 -7.81
N PRO A 134 -1.54 -20.47 -9.16
CA PRO A 134 -1.77 -19.23 -9.91
C PRO A 134 -3.07 -18.51 -9.57
N GLN A 135 -4.10 -19.21 -9.09
CA GLN A 135 -5.37 -18.58 -8.70
C GLN A 135 -5.20 -17.56 -7.57
N ASN A 136 -4.24 -17.77 -6.65
CA ASN A 136 -3.93 -16.76 -5.62
C ASN A 136 -3.34 -15.49 -6.25
N ILE A 137 -2.52 -15.65 -7.29
CA ILE A 137 -1.92 -14.50 -7.98
C ILE A 137 -2.98 -13.75 -8.78
N ILE A 138 -3.87 -14.47 -9.46
CA ILE A 138 -5.03 -13.91 -10.15
C ILE A 138 -5.92 -13.15 -9.17
N TYR A 139 -6.20 -13.73 -7.99
CA TYR A 139 -6.97 -13.07 -6.93
C TYR A 139 -6.35 -11.72 -6.55
N TYR A 140 -5.08 -11.67 -6.13
CA TYR A 140 -4.45 -10.42 -5.72
C TYR A 140 -4.28 -9.42 -6.87
N ASN A 141 -3.94 -9.88 -8.07
CA ASN A 141 -3.84 -9.02 -9.24
C ASN A 141 -5.20 -8.43 -9.63
N SER A 142 -6.28 -9.20 -9.48
CA SER A 142 -7.63 -8.70 -9.75
C SER A 142 -8.02 -7.56 -8.79
N LEU A 143 -7.59 -7.63 -7.53
CA LEU A 143 -7.79 -6.54 -6.57
C LEU A 143 -7.03 -5.29 -7.02
N GLN A 144 -5.79 -5.43 -7.51
CA GLN A 144 -5.00 -4.31 -8.04
C GLN A 144 -5.66 -3.67 -9.26
N VAL A 145 -6.21 -4.47 -10.19
CA VAL A 145 -6.94 -3.93 -11.35
C VAL A 145 -8.21 -3.22 -10.89
N ARG A 146 -9.01 -3.88 -10.03
CA ARG A 146 -10.30 -3.36 -9.53
C ARG A 146 -10.14 -2.10 -8.69
N ASP A 147 -9.06 -1.92 -7.94
CA ASP A 147 -8.89 -0.78 -7.04
C ASP A 147 -8.02 0.34 -7.66
N SER A 148 -7.35 0.08 -8.78
CA SER A 148 -6.56 1.08 -9.50
C SER A 148 -7.39 2.26 -10.00
N TYR A 149 -6.78 3.45 -10.03
CA TYR A 149 -7.37 4.65 -10.60
C TYR A 149 -7.19 4.68 -12.12
N ARG A 150 -5.94 4.67 -12.58
CA ARG A 150 -5.59 4.85 -13.99
C ARG A 150 -4.61 3.80 -14.48
N TYR A 151 -3.71 3.34 -13.61
CA TYR A 151 -2.60 2.50 -14.04
C TYR A 151 -2.43 1.28 -13.15
N VAL A 152 -2.20 0.15 -13.82
CA VAL A 152 -1.62 -1.07 -13.25
C VAL A 152 -0.22 -1.23 -13.80
N TYR A 153 0.67 -1.75 -12.96
CA TYR A 153 2.07 -1.96 -13.29
C TYR A 153 2.43 -3.43 -13.06
N CYS A 154 3.27 -3.95 -13.94
CA CYS A 154 3.79 -5.31 -13.89
C CYS A 154 5.29 -5.26 -14.18
N SER A 155 6.07 -6.15 -13.55
CA SER A 155 7.51 -6.25 -13.82
C SER A 155 7.84 -6.86 -15.18
N GLU A 156 6.83 -7.46 -15.82
CA GLU A 156 6.92 -8.14 -17.11
C GLU A 156 5.82 -7.60 -18.02
N ASP A 157 5.93 -7.82 -19.33
CA ASP A 157 4.86 -7.50 -20.29
C ASP A 157 3.74 -8.56 -20.24
N ASN A 158 3.10 -8.67 -19.07
CA ASN A 158 2.01 -9.59 -18.79
C ASN A 158 0.85 -8.81 -18.16
N PHE A 159 -0.10 -8.40 -19.00
CA PHE A 159 -1.29 -7.62 -18.61
C PHE A 159 -2.59 -8.30 -19.04
N ASP A 160 -2.56 -9.60 -19.33
CA ASP A 160 -3.69 -10.30 -19.94
C ASP A 160 -4.90 -10.31 -19.02
N LEU A 161 -4.70 -10.52 -17.71
CA LEU A 161 -5.77 -10.43 -16.72
C LEU A 161 -6.41 -9.02 -16.69
N ALA A 162 -5.59 -7.97 -16.73
CA ALA A 162 -6.12 -6.60 -16.71
C ALA A 162 -6.94 -6.29 -17.96
N LYS A 163 -6.48 -6.75 -19.14
CA LYS A 163 -7.22 -6.62 -20.40
C LYS A 163 -8.55 -7.36 -20.35
N GLU A 164 -8.54 -8.63 -19.92
CA GLU A 164 -9.74 -9.46 -19.78
C GLU A 164 -10.77 -8.83 -18.83
N MET A 165 -10.31 -8.33 -17.69
CA MET A 165 -11.18 -7.67 -16.72
C MET A 165 -11.82 -6.40 -17.30
N VAL A 166 -11.07 -5.57 -18.02
CA VAL A 166 -11.62 -4.36 -18.66
C VAL A 166 -12.55 -4.70 -19.83
N GLU A 167 -12.30 -5.80 -20.53
CA GLU A 167 -13.18 -6.29 -21.59
C GLU A 167 -14.52 -6.76 -21.05
N THR A 168 -14.50 -7.49 -19.94
CA THR A 168 -15.68 -8.06 -19.29
C THR A 168 -16.45 -7.02 -18.45
N HIS A 169 -15.72 -6.11 -17.81
CA HIS A 169 -16.23 -5.07 -16.91
C HIS A 169 -15.78 -3.69 -17.40
N LYS A 170 -16.50 -3.16 -18.39
CA LYS A 170 -16.14 -1.90 -19.07
C LYS A 170 -16.07 -0.71 -18.11
N GLU A 171 -16.81 -0.75 -17.01
CA GLU A 171 -16.75 0.25 -15.95
C GLU A 171 -15.34 0.39 -15.36
N LEU A 172 -14.51 -0.66 -15.36
CA LEU A 172 -13.15 -0.59 -14.81
C LEU A 172 -12.23 0.37 -15.58
N ALA A 173 -12.53 0.63 -16.86
CA ALA A 173 -11.81 1.62 -17.66
C ALA A 173 -12.24 3.07 -17.38
N ASP A 174 -13.34 3.29 -16.65
CA ASP A 174 -13.76 4.64 -16.29
C ASP A 174 -12.94 5.18 -15.12
N VAL A 175 -12.11 6.20 -15.43
CA VAL A 175 -11.30 6.89 -14.44
C VAL A 175 -12.14 7.55 -13.34
N ASN A 176 -13.39 7.92 -13.63
CA ASN A 176 -14.30 8.60 -12.71
C ASN A 176 -15.19 7.65 -11.90
N ARG A 177 -15.07 6.33 -12.06
CA ARG A 177 -15.91 5.39 -11.31
C ARG A 177 -15.69 5.50 -9.80
N LYS A 178 -16.76 5.28 -9.03
CA LYS A 178 -16.69 5.18 -7.57
C LYS A 178 -16.02 3.84 -7.21
N ARG A 179 -14.88 3.89 -6.50
CA ARG A 179 -14.08 2.70 -6.12
C ARG A 179 -14.28 2.27 -4.68
N SER A 180 -14.66 3.20 -3.82
CA SER A 180 -14.99 2.96 -2.42
C SER A 180 -16.24 3.74 -2.05
N GLU A 181 -17.06 3.13 -1.20
CA GLU A 181 -18.09 3.87 -0.48
C GLU A 181 -17.43 4.52 0.73
N ILE A 182 -17.54 5.84 0.83
CA ILE A 182 -17.23 6.54 2.07
C ILE A 182 -18.37 6.16 3.02
N GLY A 183 -18.09 5.21 3.92
CA GLY A 183 -18.97 4.90 5.05
C GLY A 183 -18.89 5.97 6.13
#